data_AF-A0A3C0NSJ2-F1
#
_entry.id   AF-A0A3C0NSJ2-F1
#
_cell.length_a   1.000
_cell.length_b   1.000
_cell.length_c   1.000
_cell.angle_alpha   90.00
_cell.angle_beta   90.00
_cell.angle_gamma   90.00
#
_symmetry.space_group_name_H-M   'P 1'
#
loop_
_entity.id
_entity.type
_entity.pdbx_description
1 polymer ?
#
loop_
_entity_poly.entity_id
_entity_poly.type
_entity_poly.pdbx_seq_one_letter_code
_entity_poly.pdbx_strand_id
1 'polypeptide(L)'
;MSTVIDKQTAIDVARLRELFSNSKSALITSTLLAFLLAFVERGEVSTSVIIAWFSLIVLVNLMRAVLIIAFQRSKMDDHLSIKNQLVQFRCGVLIAGVVWGSVGFLFFPFNDQHHQMFLIFIIAGISAGGMISYSADIISAVTYSISILTPLIINLFI
;
A
#
# COMPACT_ATOMS: atom_id res chain seq x y z
N MET A 1 32.42 -1.29 -18.96
CA MET A 1 31.60 -0.39 -18.11
C MET A 1 30.21 -0.15 -18.72
N SER A 2 30.08 0.00 -20.05
CA SER A 2 28.79 0.11 -20.77
C SER A 2 27.86 -1.11 -20.63
N THR A 3 28.41 -2.33 -20.65
CA THR A 3 27.64 -3.58 -20.53
C THR A 3 27.04 -3.87 -19.15
N VAL A 4 27.58 -3.26 -18.08
CA VAL A 4 27.06 -3.43 -16.72
C VAL A 4 25.88 -2.48 -16.47
N ILE A 5 25.95 -1.27 -17.03
CA ILE A 5 24.88 -0.25 -16.93
C ILE A 5 23.62 -0.70 -17.69
N ASP A 6 23.79 -1.36 -18.84
CA ASP A 6 22.70 -1.92 -19.63
C ASP A 6 21.97 -3.05 -18.87
N LYS A 7 22.72 -3.98 -18.26
CA LYS A 7 22.15 -5.06 -17.42
C LYS A 7 21.38 -4.54 -16.21
N GLN A 8 21.91 -3.54 -15.51
CA GLN A 8 21.23 -2.96 -14.34
C GLN A 8 19.91 -2.28 -14.74
N THR A 9 19.91 -1.58 -15.86
CA THR A 9 18.72 -0.92 -16.41
C THR A 9 17.67 -1.95 -16.80
N ALA A 10 18.06 -3.05 -17.45
CA ALA A 10 17.15 -4.15 -17.79
C ALA A 10 16.50 -4.80 -16.54
N ILE A 11 17.27 -5.00 -15.47
CA ILE A 11 16.75 -5.53 -14.19
C ILE A 11 15.75 -4.55 -13.55
N ASP A 12 16.08 -3.26 -13.50
CA ASP A 12 15.22 -2.25 -12.89
C ASP A 12 13.90 -2.09 -13.67
N VAL A 13 13.95 -2.17 -15.01
CA VAL A 13 12.75 -2.18 -15.86
C VAL A 13 11.89 -3.42 -15.61
N ALA A 14 12.50 -4.60 -15.50
CA ALA A 14 11.78 -5.84 -15.23
C ALA A 14 11.08 -5.80 -13.86
N ARG A 15 11.80 -5.37 -12.82
CA ARG A 15 11.26 -5.15 -11.47
C ARG A 15 10.09 -4.19 -11.48
N LEU A 16 10.24 -3.06 -12.14
CA LEU A 16 9.21 -2.02 -12.19
C LEU A 16 7.94 -2.51 -12.93
N ARG A 17 8.11 -3.26 -14.03
CA ARG A 17 7.01 -3.91 -14.74
C ARG A 17 6.25 -4.91 -13.86
N GLU A 18 6.98 -5.75 -13.12
CA GLU A 18 6.37 -6.71 -12.20
C GLU A 18 5.59 -6.02 -11.07
N LEU A 19 6.21 -5.02 -10.43
CA LEU A 19 5.58 -4.21 -9.38
C LEU A 19 4.28 -3.56 -9.86
N PHE A 20 4.28 -2.98 -11.07
CA PHE A 20 3.09 -2.34 -11.61
C PHE A 20 2.00 -3.33 -12.02
N SER A 21 2.38 -4.51 -12.53
CA SER A 21 1.42 -5.59 -12.83
C SER A 21 0.70 -6.05 -11.56
N ASN A 22 1.47 -6.34 -10.51
CA ASN A 22 0.93 -6.82 -9.23
C ASN A 22 0.17 -5.72 -8.47
N SER A 23 0.57 -4.46 -8.63
CA SER A 23 -0.09 -3.33 -7.97
C SER A 23 -1.54 -3.13 -8.41
N LYS A 24 -1.93 -3.50 -9.64
CA LYS A 24 -3.34 -3.40 -10.06
C LYS A 24 -4.24 -4.28 -9.20
N SER A 25 -3.81 -5.51 -8.93
CA SER A 25 -4.51 -6.42 -8.01
C SER A 25 -4.54 -5.85 -6.59
N ALA A 26 -3.41 -5.33 -6.11
CA ALA A 26 -3.32 -4.72 -4.79
C ALA A 26 -4.27 -3.53 -4.59
N LEU A 27 -4.47 -2.68 -5.61
CA LEU A 27 -5.40 -1.54 -5.56
C LEU A 27 -6.85 -1.99 -5.43
N ILE A 28 -7.25 -3.02 -6.19
CA ILE A 28 -8.61 -3.58 -6.14
C ILE A 28 -8.86 -4.19 -4.76
N THR A 29 -7.96 -5.07 -4.32
CA THR A 29 -8.04 -5.71 -3.00
C THR A 29 -8.08 -4.69 -1.88
N SER A 30 -7.21 -3.66 -1.94
CA SER A 30 -7.19 -2.58 -0.95
C SER A 30 -8.52 -1.82 -0.91
N THR A 31 -9.09 -1.46 -2.06
CA THR A 31 -10.36 -0.73 -2.11
C THR A 31 -11.50 -1.59 -1.55
N LEU A 32 -11.55 -2.88 -1.89
CA LEU A 32 -12.55 -3.82 -1.38
C LEU A 32 -12.45 -4.00 0.15
N LEU A 33 -11.22 -4.19 0.68
CA LEU A 33 -11.01 -4.30 2.12
C LEU A 33 -11.34 -3.00 2.85
N ALA A 34 -11.03 -1.83 2.27
CA ALA A 34 -11.37 -0.55 2.87
C ALA A 34 -12.88 -0.35 2.97
N PHE A 35 -13.62 -0.74 1.93
CA PHE A 35 -15.08 -0.72 1.94
C PHE A 35 -15.66 -1.67 3.00
N LEU A 36 -15.12 -2.90 3.07
CA LEU A 36 -15.54 -3.89 4.06
C LEU A 36 -15.29 -3.40 5.49
N LEU A 37 -14.10 -2.87 5.77
CA LEU A 37 -13.74 -2.30 7.08
C LEU A 37 -14.66 -1.15 7.45
N ALA A 38 -14.89 -0.20 6.52
CA ALA A 38 -15.81 0.92 6.73
C ALA A 38 -17.25 0.45 7.01
N PHE A 39 -17.70 -0.64 6.38
CA PHE A 39 -19.04 -1.19 6.58
C PHE A 39 -19.21 -1.84 7.94
N VAL A 40 -18.21 -2.60 8.39
CA VAL A 40 -18.23 -3.31 9.68
C VAL A 40 -18.08 -2.32 10.85
N GLU A 41 -17.16 -1.36 10.75
CA GLU A 41 -16.86 -0.41 11.82
C GLU A 41 -17.81 0.79 11.89
N ARG A 42 -18.83 0.85 11.03
CA ARG A 42 -19.77 2.00 10.98
C ARG A 42 -20.56 2.24 12.27
N GLY A 43 -20.71 1.22 13.10
CA GLY A 43 -21.42 1.30 14.38
C GLY A 43 -20.54 1.80 15.53
N GLU A 44 -19.25 1.48 15.49
CA GLU A 44 -18.30 1.78 16.55
C GLU A 44 -17.51 3.07 16.30
N VAL A 45 -17.28 3.40 15.03
CA VAL A 45 -16.48 4.56 14.62
C VAL A 45 -17.36 5.65 14.02
N SER A 46 -17.08 6.90 14.38
CA SER A 46 -17.82 8.05 13.85
C SER A 46 -17.78 8.09 12.32
N THR A 47 -18.93 8.34 11.70
CA THR A 47 -19.06 8.36 10.23
C THR A 47 -18.10 9.35 9.57
N SER A 48 -17.80 10.48 10.22
CA SER A 48 -16.84 11.47 9.73
C SER A 48 -15.42 10.91 9.60
N VAL A 49 -14.96 10.11 10.58
CA VAL A 49 -13.63 9.47 10.55
C VAL A 49 -13.58 8.42 9.44
N ILE A 50 -14.64 7.62 9.29
CA ILE A 50 -14.75 6.62 8.23
C ILE A 50 -14.67 7.27 6.85
N ILE A 51 -15.45 8.33 6.61
CA ILE A 51 -15.46 9.04 5.33
C ILE A 51 -14.11 9.68 5.03
N ALA A 52 -13.49 10.33 6.03
CA ALA A 52 -12.18 10.96 5.86
C ALA A 52 -11.11 9.93 5.50
N TRP A 53 -11.04 8.83 6.26
CA TRP A 53 -10.08 7.74 6.04
C TRP A 53 -10.30 7.03 4.69
N PHE A 54 -11.55 6.70 4.35
CA PHE A 54 -11.89 6.08 3.08
C PHE A 54 -11.54 6.99 1.89
N SER A 55 -11.79 8.30 2.02
CA SER A 55 -11.41 9.29 1.01
C SER A 55 -9.89 9.34 0.79
N LEU A 56 -9.10 9.23 1.86
CA LEU A 56 -7.64 9.13 1.76
C LEU A 56 -7.20 7.86 1.02
N ILE A 57 -7.81 6.70 1.31
CA ILE A 57 -7.54 5.45 0.59
C ILE A 57 -7.84 5.61 -0.90
N VAL A 58 -9.01 6.16 -1.25
CA VAL A 58 -9.40 6.40 -2.64
C VAL A 58 -8.41 7.34 -3.33
N LEU A 59 -8.01 8.44 -2.66
CA LEU A 59 -7.04 9.39 -3.20
C LEU A 59 -5.68 8.74 -3.47
N VAL A 60 -5.16 7.94 -2.53
CA VAL A 60 -3.90 7.21 -2.69
C VAL A 60 -4.00 6.20 -3.84
N ASN A 61 -5.12 5.48 -3.93
CA ASN A 61 -5.33 4.51 -5.01
C ASN A 61 -5.42 5.19 -6.39
N LEU A 62 -6.06 6.36 -6.48
CA LEU A 62 -6.12 7.17 -7.70
C LEU A 62 -4.73 7.68 -8.09
N MET A 63 -3.96 8.24 -7.15
CA MET A 63 -2.58 8.69 -7.42
C MET A 63 -1.72 7.54 -7.96
N ARG A 64 -1.83 6.34 -7.37
CA ARG A 64 -1.12 5.15 -7.83
C ARG A 64 -1.60 4.66 -9.19
N ALA A 65 -2.90 4.72 -9.48
CA ALA A 65 -3.45 4.40 -10.79
C ALA A 65 -2.92 5.35 -11.86
N VAL A 66 -2.84 6.65 -11.57
CA VAL A 66 -2.25 7.65 -12.48
C VAL A 66 -0.77 7.35 -12.74
N LEU A 67 0.02 7.02 -11.71
CA LEU A 67 1.41 6.59 -11.85
C LEU A 67 1.55 5.35 -12.75
N ILE A 68 0.71 4.34 -12.54
CA ILE A 68 0.67 3.10 -13.36
C ILE A 68 0.34 3.41 -14.83
N ILE A 69 -0.60 4.32 -15.10
CA ILE A 69 -1.00 4.71 -16.45
C ILE A 69 0.09 5.55 -17.12
N ALA A 70 0.66 6.52 -16.40
CA ALA A 70 1.76 7.36 -16.89
C ALA A 70 2.97 6.50 -17.26
N PHE A 71 3.29 5.49 -16.44
CA PHE A 71 4.35 4.53 -16.72
C PHE A 71 4.10 3.72 -18.00
N GLN A 72 2.89 3.17 -18.17
CA GLN A 72 2.54 2.40 -19.37
C GLN A 72 2.62 3.23 -20.67
N ARG A 73 2.49 4.56 -20.56
CA ARG A 73 2.56 5.49 -21.70
C ARG A 73 3.97 6.02 -21.98
N SER A 74 4.89 5.95 -21.02
CA SER A 74 6.27 6.44 -21.19
C SER A 74 7.15 5.38 -21.86
N LYS A 75 7.91 5.75 -22.89
CA LYS A 75 8.97 4.89 -23.43
C LYS A 75 10.10 4.78 -22.40
N MET A 76 10.55 3.55 -22.14
CA MET A 76 11.56 3.19 -21.13
C MET A 76 12.98 3.39 -21.67
N ASP A 77 13.31 4.59 -22.18
CA ASP A 77 14.54 4.77 -22.94
C ASP A 77 15.71 5.36 -22.11
N ASP A 78 15.45 5.86 -20.88
CA ASP A 78 16.47 6.50 -20.04
C ASP A 78 16.52 5.93 -18.59
N HIS A 79 17.73 5.61 -18.13
CA HIS A 79 18.03 5.02 -16.81
C HIS A 79 17.64 5.96 -15.66
N LEU A 80 17.85 7.28 -15.82
CA LEU A 80 17.47 8.28 -14.81
C LEU A 80 15.95 8.34 -14.63
N SER A 81 15.19 8.20 -15.73
CA SER A 81 13.72 8.14 -15.68
C SER A 81 13.22 6.91 -14.91
N ILE A 82 13.85 5.75 -15.10
CA ILE A 82 13.46 4.49 -14.43
C ILE A 82 13.68 4.59 -12.91
N LYS A 83 14.82 5.14 -12.46
CA LYS A 83 15.09 5.33 -11.03
C LYS A 83 14.09 6.28 -10.37
N ASN A 84 13.76 7.39 -11.03
CA ASN A 84 12.76 8.33 -10.50
C ASN A 84 11.38 7.69 -10.37
N GLN A 85 10.95 6.90 -11.35
CA GLN A 85 9.68 6.18 -11.28
C GLN A 85 9.65 5.15 -10.15
N LEU A 86 10.76 4.49 -9.88
CA LEU A 86 10.88 3.52 -8.78
C LEU A 86 10.82 4.21 -7.40
N VAL A 87 11.41 5.40 -7.26
CA VAL A 87 11.28 6.24 -6.05
C VAL A 87 9.84 6.71 -5.86
N GLN A 88 9.18 7.20 -6.92
CA GLN A 88 7.78 7.61 -6.88
C GLN A 88 6.87 6.43 -6.47
N PHE A 89 7.14 5.23 -6.99
CA PHE A 89 6.43 4.02 -6.61
C PHE A 89 6.60 3.72 -5.11
N ARG A 90 7.83 3.73 -4.60
CA ARG A 90 8.14 3.53 -3.18
C ARG A 90 7.45 4.54 -2.27
N CYS A 91 7.42 5.82 -2.66
CA CYS A 91 6.67 6.85 -1.92
C CYS A 91 5.17 6.55 -1.88
N GLY A 92 4.58 6.10 -3.00
CA GLY A 92 3.17 5.70 -3.04
C GLY A 92 2.87 4.49 -2.14
N VAL A 93 3.77 3.50 -2.09
CA VAL A 93 3.67 2.34 -1.19
C VAL A 93 3.76 2.78 0.27
N LEU A 94 4.68 3.69 0.59
CA LEU A 94 4.82 4.29 1.91
C LEU A 94 3.54 4.99 2.37
N ILE A 95 3.01 5.89 1.54
CA ILE A 95 1.77 6.63 1.85
C ILE A 95 0.61 5.65 2.06
N ALA A 96 0.48 4.64 1.20
CA ALA A 96 -0.54 3.60 1.37
C ALA A 96 -0.38 2.86 2.71
N GLY A 97 0.85 2.48 3.07
CA GLY A 97 1.14 1.84 4.35
C GLY A 97 0.78 2.71 5.55
N VAL A 98 1.07 4.02 5.50
CA VAL A 98 0.73 4.97 6.57
C VAL A 98 -0.79 5.15 6.70
N VAL A 99 -1.51 5.32 5.58
CA VAL A 99 -2.97 5.48 5.62
C VAL A 99 -3.64 4.21 6.17
N TRP A 100 -3.20 3.02 5.75
CA TRP A 100 -3.69 1.78 6.33
C TRP A 100 -3.27 1.58 7.79
N GLY A 101 -2.06 1.96 8.16
CA GLY A 101 -1.59 1.92 9.54
C GLY A 101 -2.42 2.81 10.47
N SER A 102 -2.90 3.96 9.97
CA SER A 102 -3.74 4.87 10.77
C SER A 102 -5.02 4.22 11.31
N VAL A 103 -5.49 3.12 10.70
CA VAL A 103 -6.61 2.30 11.20
C VAL A 103 -6.36 1.85 12.63
N GLY A 104 -5.12 1.48 12.97
CA GLY A 104 -4.75 1.06 14.32
C GLY A 104 -4.97 2.13 15.39
N PHE A 105 -4.97 3.42 15.04
CA PHE A 105 -5.28 4.50 15.98
C PHE A 105 -6.73 4.99 15.88
N LEU A 106 -7.30 5.03 14.67
CA LEU A 106 -8.58 5.66 14.41
C LEU A 106 -9.79 4.72 14.62
N PHE A 107 -9.58 3.42 14.45
CA PHE A 107 -10.65 2.42 14.43
C PHE A 107 -10.51 1.37 15.54
N PHE A 108 -9.48 1.48 16.40
CA PHE A 108 -9.24 0.46 17.42
C PHE A 108 -10.33 0.50 18.51
N PRO A 109 -11.18 -0.53 18.61
CA PRO A 109 -12.24 -0.57 19.60
C PRO A 109 -11.70 -1.20 20.88
N PHE A 110 -11.56 -0.41 21.94
CA PHE A 110 -11.06 -0.90 23.23
C PHE A 110 -12.08 -1.76 23.99
N ASN A 111 -13.37 -1.64 23.66
CA ASN A 111 -14.45 -2.26 24.42
C ASN A 111 -15.14 -3.45 23.71
N ASP A 112 -14.78 -3.74 22.45
CA ASP A 112 -15.38 -4.84 21.68
C ASP A 112 -14.30 -5.75 21.07
N GLN A 113 -14.21 -6.96 21.63
CA GLN A 113 -13.23 -7.97 21.22
C GLN A 113 -13.47 -8.50 19.80
N HIS A 114 -14.72 -8.54 19.32
CA HIS A 114 -15.03 -9.00 17.97
C HIS A 114 -14.52 -8.04 16.91
N HIS A 115 -14.77 -6.74 17.11
CA HIS A 115 -14.27 -5.69 16.22
C HIS A 115 -12.73 -5.61 16.24
N GLN A 116 -12.13 -5.78 17.43
CA GLN A 116 -10.67 -5.80 17.55
C GLN A 116 -10.05 -6.97 16.76
N MET A 117 -10.59 -8.19 16.89
CA MET A 117 -10.11 -9.34 16.12
C MET A 117 -10.29 -9.12 14.62
N PHE A 118 -11.44 -8.58 14.20
CA PHE A 118 -11.71 -8.28 12.79
C PHE A 118 -10.66 -7.31 12.21
N LEU A 119 -10.36 -6.22 12.93
CA LEU A 119 -9.34 -5.26 12.54
C LEU A 119 -7.95 -5.91 12.42
N ILE A 120 -7.55 -6.74 13.39
CA ILE A 120 -6.28 -7.48 13.34
C ILE A 120 -6.23 -8.39 12.12
N PHE A 121 -7.30 -9.14 11.82
CA PHE A 121 -7.35 -10.02 10.64
C PHE A 121 -7.25 -9.24 9.32
N ILE A 122 -7.93 -8.09 9.22
CA ILE A 122 -7.87 -7.22 8.04
C ILE A 122 -6.46 -6.68 7.85
N ILE A 123 -5.84 -6.14 8.90
CA ILE A 123 -4.47 -5.60 8.84
C ILE A 123 -3.44 -6.69 8.53
N ALA A 124 -3.57 -7.87 9.14
CA ALA A 124 -2.70 -9.01 8.84
C ALA A 124 -2.83 -9.45 7.38
N GLY A 125 -4.08 -9.60 6.89
CA GLY A 125 -4.36 -10.01 5.52
C GLY A 125 -3.83 -9.03 4.48
N ILE A 126 -4.07 -7.73 4.68
CA ILE A 126 -3.60 -6.71 3.73
C ILE A 126 -2.08 -6.49 3.81
N SER A 127 -1.46 -6.71 4.97
CA SER A 127 -0.01 -6.72 5.13
C SER A 127 0.62 -7.87 4.34
N ALA A 128 0.11 -9.09 4.51
CA ALA A 128 0.55 -10.26 3.75
C ALA A 128 0.35 -10.08 2.23
N GLY A 129 -0.82 -9.57 1.81
CA GLY A 129 -1.10 -9.28 0.41
C GLY A 129 -0.16 -8.22 -0.18
N GLY A 130 0.18 -7.18 0.61
CA GLY A 130 1.16 -6.17 0.23
C GLY A 130 2.57 -6.74 0.07
N MET A 131 3.00 -7.60 1.00
CA MET A 131 4.31 -8.27 0.94
C MET A 131 4.47 -9.09 -0.35
N ILE A 132 3.43 -9.83 -0.74
CA ILE A 132 3.41 -10.60 -1.99
C ILE A 132 3.42 -9.66 -3.20
N SER A 133 2.61 -8.60 -3.16
CA SER A 133 2.45 -7.66 -4.29
C SER A 133 3.71 -6.85 -4.58
N TYR A 134 4.57 -6.64 -3.58
CA TYR A 134 5.81 -5.87 -3.69
C TYR A 134 7.07 -6.72 -3.59
N SER A 135 6.96 -8.05 -3.70
CA SER A 135 8.09 -8.99 -3.54
C SER A 135 9.27 -8.70 -4.48
N ALA A 136 9.01 -8.14 -5.67
CA ALA A 136 10.02 -7.73 -6.63
C ALA A 136 10.95 -6.61 -6.10
N ASP A 137 10.52 -5.83 -5.09
CA ASP A 137 11.32 -4.82 -4.40
C ASP A 137 11.17 -4.95 -2.88
N ILE A 138 12.12 -5.65 -2.26
CA ILE A 138 12.12 -5.95 -0.82
C ILE A 138 12.01 -4.68 0.04
N ILE A 139 12.57 -3.55 -0.42
CA ILE A 139 12.47 -2.26 0.29
C ILE A 139 11.01 -1.82 0.35
N SER A 140 10.28 -1.85 -0.77
CA SER A 140 8.84 -1.56 -0.80
C SER A 140 8.04 -2.51 0.08
N ALA A 141 8.31 -3.82 0.01
CA ALA A 141 7.60 -4.82 0.79
C ALA A 141 7.78 -4.63 2.31
N VAL A 142 9.02 -4.43 2.76
CA VAL A 142 9.35 -4.24 4.18
C VAL A 142 8.80 -2.91 4.69
N THR A 143 8.97 -1.83 3.92
CA THR A 143 8.55 -0.50 4.38
C THR A 143 7.03 -0.39 4.47
N TYR A 144 6.30 -1.03 3.54
CA TYR A 144 4.84 -1.18 3.65
C TYR A 144 4.43 -1.94 4.90
N SER A 145 5.03 -3.12 5.11
CA SER A 145 4.69 -4.02 6.23
C SER A 145 4.97 -3.38 7.59
N ILE A 146 6.08 -2.64 7.71
CA ILE A 146 6.40 -1.90 8.94
C ILE A 146 5.36 -0.79 9.15
N SER A 147 5.13 0.05 8.14
CA SER A 147 4.23 1.21 8.27
C SER A 147 2.80 0.81 8.66
N ILE A 148 2.32 -0.33 8.17
CA ILE A 148 0.96 -0.80 8.46
C ILE A 148 0.86 -1.49 9.83
N LEU A 149 1.88 -2.26 10.24
CA LEU A 149 1.84 -3.04 11.48
C LEU A 149 2.18 -2.21 12.72
N THR A 150 3.08 -1.21 12.60
CA THR A 150 3.56 -0.44 13.75
C THR A 150 2.43 0.17 14.59
N PRO A 151 1.43 0.87 14.02
CA PRO A 151 0.32 1.43 14.79
C PRO A 151 -0.53 0.38 15.51
N LEU A 152 -0.79 -0.75 14.85
CA LEU A 152 -1.60 -1.83 15.43
C LEU A 152 -0.89 -2.45 16.63
N ILE A 153 0.41 -2.75 16.47
CA ILE A 153 1.23 -3.32 17.53
C ILE A 153 1.27 -2.38 18.73
N ILE A 154 1.48 -1.08 18.50
CA ILE A 154 1.50 -0.09 19.59
C ILE A 154 0.20 -0.09 20.38
N ASN A 155 -0.97 -0.04 19.72
CA ASN A 155 -2.26 0.00 20.41
C ASN A 155 -2.66 -1.32 21.06
N LEU A 156 -2.08 -2.46 20.64
CA LEU A 156 -2.32 -3.75 21.29
C LEU A 156 -1.65 -3.85 22.67
N PHE A 157 -0.57 -3.11 22.90
CA PHE A 157 0.23 -3.16 24.12
C PHE A 157 0.00 -1.98 25.08
N ILE A 158 -0.83 -1.00 24.70
CA ILE A 158 -1.29 0.10 25.56
C ILE A 158 -2.63 -0.30 26.18
#